data_AF-A0A847CS31-F1
#
_entry.id   AF-A0A847CS31-F1
#
_cell.length_a   1.000
_cell.length_b   1.000
_cell.length_c   1.000
_cell.angle_alpha   90.00
_cell.angle_beta   90.00
_cell.angle_gamma   90.00
#
_symmetry.space_group_name_H-M   'P 1'
#
loop_
_entity.id
_entity.type
_entity.pdbx_description
1 polymer ?
#
loop_
_entity_poly.entity_id
_entity_poly.type
_entity_poly.pdbx_seq_one_letter_code
_entity_poly.pdbx_strand_id
1 'polypeptide(L)' 'TTSTVVEAWRISPGHYANMIGDYTHVGIGVYEGPYGYKRYFTTVFAKY' A
#
# COMPACT_ATOMS: atom_id res chain seq x y z
N THR A 1 -9.71 6.60 15.92
CA THR A 1 -10.24 6.12 14.63
C THR A 1 -9.16 5.30 13.96
N THR A 2 -9.41 4.04 13.64
CA THR A 2 -8.49 3.22 12.85
C THR A 2 -8.47 3.79 11.43
N SER A 3 -7.39 4.46 11.05
CA SER A 3 -7.17 4.80 9.64
C SER A 3 -7.00 3.49 8.87
N THR A 4 -7.69 3.37 7.74
CA THR A 4 -7.44 2.26 6.82
C THR A 4 -6.02 2.42 6.26
N VAL A 5 -5.39 1.31 5.85
CA VAL A 5 -4.02 1.34 5.30
C VAL A 5 -3.89 2.32 4.11
N VAL A 6 -4.96 2.44 3.30
CA VAL A 6 -5.05 3.39 2.18
C VAL A 6 -5.01 4.83 2.67
N GLU A 7 -5.74 5.18 3.74
CA GLU A 7 -5.71 6.55 4.28
C GLU A 7 -4.35 6.89 4.89
N ALA A 8 -3.71 5.93 5.57
CA ALA A 8 -2.37 6.12 6.11
C ALA A 8 -1.32 6.36 5.00
N TRP A 9 -1.44 5.67 3.86
CA TRP A 9 -0.60 5.93 2.70
C TRP A 9 -0.94 7.26 2.02
N ARG A 10 -2.21 7.64 1.94
CA ARG A 10 -2.66 8.91 1.34
C ARG A 10 -2.07 10.14 2.03
N ILE A 11 -1.92 10.10 3.36
CA ILE A 11 -1.35 11.23 4.13
C ILE A 11 0.19 11.21 4.21
N SER A 12 0.84 10.17 3.67
CA SER A 12 2.30 10.09 3.60
C SER A 12 2.79 10.53 2.22
N PRO A 13 3.53 11.65 2.08
CA PRO A 13 3.85 12.21 0.77
C PRO A 13 4.51 11.23 -0.21
N GLY A 14 5.46 10.41 0.26
CA GLY A 14 6.14 9.42 -0.57
C GLY A 14 5.23 8.28 -1.02
N HIS A 15 4.37 7.78 -0.14
CA HIS A 15 3.41 6.73 -0.51
C HIS A 15 2.32 7.28 -1.44
N TYR A 16 1.82 8.49 -1.16
CA TYR A 16 0.83 9.15 -2.00
C TYR A 16 1.37 9.37 -3.41
N ALA A 17 2.63 9.82 -3.56
CA ALA A 17 3.27 9.97 -4.87
C ALA A 17 3.28 8.66 -5.68
N ASN A 18 3.52 7.51 -5.04
CA ASN A 18 3.41 6.21 -5.69
C ASN A 18 1.95 5.88 -6.07
N MET A 19 0.96 6.23 -5.24
CA MET A 19 -0.45 5.95 -5.50
C MET A 19 -1.04 6.74 -6.67
N ILE A 20 -0.59 7.98 -6.89
CA ILE A 20 -1.07 8.85 -7.98
C ILE A 20 -0.12 8.90 -9.17
N GLY A 21 0.91 8.06 -9.20
CA GLY A 21 1.86 8.00 -10.29
C GLY A 21 1.27 7.45 -11.59
N ASP A 22 1.93 7.75 -12.70
CA ASP A 22 1.56 7.26 -14.04
C ASP A 22 2.04 5.81 -14.23
N TYR A 23 1.21 4.88 -13.75
CA TYR A 23 1.43 3.44 -13.83
C TYR A 23 0.29 2.76 -14.59
N THR A 24 0.61 1.64 -15.23
CA THR A 24 -0.38 0.83 -15.98
C THR A 24 -0.74 -0.47 -15.28
N HIS A 25 0.03 -0.85 -14.25
CA HIS A 25 -0.12 -2.09 -13.51
C HIS A 25 -0.04 -1.85 -12.00
N VAL A 26 -0.83 -2.61 -11.25
CA VAL A 26 -0.81 -2.66 -9.79
C VAL A 26 -0.84 -4.10 -9.31
N GLY A 27 0.09 -4.45 -8.42
CA GLY A 27 0.10 -5.70 -7.67
C GLY A 27 -0.14 -5.43 -6.20
N ILE A 28 -1.05 -6.17 -5.57
CA ILE A 28 -1.40 -6.02 -4.16
C ILE A 28 -1.18 -7.36 -3.44
N GLY A 29 -0.38 -7.33 -2.39
CA GLY A 29 -0.15 -8.45 -1.49
C GLY A 29 -0.66 -8.14 -0.09
N VAL A 30 -1.36 -9.11 0.51
CA VAL A 30 -1.79 -9.06 1.91
C VAL A 30 -1.31 -10.32 2.59
N TYR A 31 -0.59 -10.15 3.68
CA TYR A 31 -0.29 -11.24 4.61
C TYR A 31 -1.12 -11.05 5.87
N GLU A 32 -1.73 -12.14 6.33
CA GLU A 32 -2.34 -12.24 7.66
C GLU A 32 -1.83 -13.50 8.38
N GLY A 33 -1.37 -13.36 9.62
CA GLY A 33 -0.81 -14.50 10.35
C GLY A 33 -0.55 -14.23 11.84
N PRO A 34 -0.07 -15.26 12.57
CA PRO A 34 0.08 -15.19 14.02
C PRO A 34 1.37 -14.48 14.47
N TYR A 35 2.29 -14.18 13.55
CA TYR A 35 3.60 -13.63 13.86
C TYR A 35 3.74 -12.18 13.36
N GLY A 36 4.61 -11.40 14.01
CA GLY A 36 4.87 -9.99 13.66
C GLY A 36 3.69 -9.05 13.92
N TYR A 37 3.48 -8.07 13.04
CA TYR A 37 2.35 -7.12 13.11
C TYR A 37 1.01 -7.74 12.71
N LYS A 38 0.97 -9.07 12.50
CA LYS A 38 -0.20 -9.88 12.14
C LYS A 38 -0.80 -9.58 10.79
N ARG A 39 -0.72 -8.34 10.30
CA ARG A 39 -1.20 -7.92 8.99
C ARG A 39 -0.17 -7.02 8.31
N TYR A 40 0.19 -7.37 7.09
CA TYR A 40 1.09 -6.58 6.25
C TYR A 40 0.44 -6.36 4.90
N PHE A 41 0.58 -5.15 4.38
CA PHE A 41 0.08 -4.77 3.08
C PHE A 41 1.26 -4.29 2.25
N THR A 42 1.32 -4.73 0.99
CA THR A 42 2.31 -4.24 0.04
C THR A 42 1.61 -3.98 -1.28
N THR A 43 1.92 -2.83 -1.86
CA THR A 43 1.44 -2.45 -3.19
C THR A 43 2.66 -2.16 -4.05
N VAL A 44 2.70 -2.75 -5.25
CA VAL A 44 3.73 -2.51 -6.25
C VAL A 44 3.06 -1.89 -7.46
N PHE A 45 3.55 -0.73 -7.88
CA PHE A 45 3.10 -0.04 -9.08
C PHE A 45 4.17 -0.15 -10.16
N ALA A 46 3.77 -0.43 -11.39
CA ALA A 46 4.69 -0.60 -12.50
C ALA A 46 4.09 -0.09 -13.82
N LYS A 47 4.99 0.24 -14.76
CA LYS A 47 4.68 0.61 -16.12
C LYS A 47 5.67 -0.13 -17.03
N TYR A 48 5.15 -0.88 -17.99
CA TYR A 48 5.89 -1.68 -18.96
C TYR A 48 5.45 -1.32 -20.37
#